data_AF-A0A8T6LGN0-F1
#
_entry.id   AF-A0A8T6LGN0-F1
#
_cell.length_a   1.000
_cell.length_b   1.000
_cell.length_c   1.000
_cell.angle_alpha   90.00
_cell.angle_beta   90.00
_cell.angle_gamma   90.00
#
_symmetry.space_group_name_H-M   'P 1'
#
loop_
_entity.id
_entity.type
_entity.pdbx_description
1 polymer ?
#
loop_
_entity_poly.entity_id
_entity_poly.type
_entity_poly.pdbx_seq_one_letter_code
_entity_poly.pdbx_strand_id
1 'polypeptide(L)'
;MPVPSAQPSRLAHPVEPVLTRRLPAVSSQSPRSGSARNPRMPVAVLGATGIVGQRLVRMLAGHPSLRLAEVVASSRSAGRRYADVVQWSLTGDIPDTAAGLPVRAVGDRLRSRLVLSALPRAVATDLELDLVRAGHVVCSNASAHRQRADVPLIVPDINAGDLDRIRSQPWFARGGALVTNPNCVVVGVALALAPIERSFGIEEATLVTLQALSGA
;
A
#
# COMPACT_ATOMS: atom_id res chain seq x y z
N MET A 1 -32.37 57.40 16.38
CA MET A 1 -30.97 57.00 16.19
C MET A 1 -30.87 56.26 14.86
N PRO A 2 -30.40 56.88 13.77
CA PRO A 2 -30.22 56.18 12.50
C PRO A 2 -28.92 55.36 12.52
N VAL A 3 -28.99 54.14 12.00
CA VAL A 3 -27.86 53.21 11.84
C VAL A 3 -27.08 53.62 10.56
N PRO A 4 -25.74 53.72 10.57
CA PRO A 4 -24.99 54.07 9.36
C PRO A 4 -24.97 52.91 8.36
N SER A 5 -25.29 53.20 7.11
CA SER A 5 -25.18 52.30 5.97
C SER A 5 -23.72 52.05 5.57
N ALA A 6 -23.39 50.78 5.39
CA ALA A 6 -22.09 50.31 4.93
C ALA A 6 -21.84 50.69 3.46
N GLN A 7 -20.66 51.25 3.17
CA GLN A 7 -20.11 51.32 1.82
C GLN A 7 -19.09 50.19 1.61
N PRO A 8 -19.18 49.37 0.55
CA PRO A 8 -18.13 48.43 0.21
C PRO A 8 -17.00 49.13 -0.55
N SER A 9 -15.78 49.09 0.01
CA SER A 9 -14.58 49.57 -0.68
C SER A 9 -14.23 48.62 -1.84
N ARG A 10 -14.34 49.11 -3.07
CA ARG A 10 -13.81 48.45 -4.26
C ARG A 10 -12.29 48.61 -4.30
N LEU A 11 -11.54 47.55 -3.99
CA LEU A 11 -10.16 47.38 -4.46
C LEU A 11 -10.20 46.39 -5.62
N ALA A 12 -10.31 46.94 -6.83
CA ALA A 12 -10.17 46.19 -8.06
C ALA A 12 -8.67 45.99 -8.34
N HIS A 13 -8.16 44.78 -8.10
CA HIS A 13 -6.88 44.36 -8.66
C HIS A 13 -7.14 43.71 -10.03
N PRO A 14 -6.48 44.16 -11.11
CA PRO A 14 -6.65 43.52 -12.41
C PRO A 14 -6.02 42.13 -12.39
N VAL A 15 -6.83 41.11 -12.69
CA VAL A 15 -6.36 39.75 -12.96
C VAL A 15 -5.97 39.69 -14.42
N GLU A 16 -4.67 39.65 -14.72
CA GLU A 16 -4.19 39.41 -16.07
C GLU A 16 -4.45 37.96 -16.51
N PRO A 17 -4.84 37.73 -17.78
CA PRO A 17 -5.00 36.38 -18.30
C PRO A 17 -3.63 35.72 -18.49
N VAL A 18 -3.37 34.63 -17.77
CA VAL A 18 -2.22 33.76 -17.99
C VAL A 18 -2.34 33.14 -19.38
N LEU A 19 -1.60 33.71 -20.34
CA LEU A 19 -1.44 33.15 -21.67
C LEU A 19 -0.88 31.73 -21.58
N THR A 20 -1.56 30.84 -22.30
CA THR A 20 -1.22 29.45 -22.59
C THR A 20 0.20 29.32 -23.15
N ARG A 21 1.17 29.09 -22.26
CA ARG A 21 2.53 28.71 -22.65
C ARG A 21 2.50 27.26 -23.14
N ARG A 22 2.62 27.07 -24.47
CA ARG A 22 2.72 25.74 -25.09
C ARG A 22 3.92 25.00 -24.46
N LEU A 23 3.65 23.83 -23.90
CA LEU A 23 4.67 22.90 -23.40
C LEU A 23 5.53 22.42 -24.59
N PRO A 24 6.87 22.37 -24.47
CA PRO A 24 7.72 21.85 -25.53
C PRO A 24 7.45 20.35 -25.74
N ALA A 25 7.43 19.93 -27.00
CA ALA A 25 7.25 18.54 -27.38
C ALA A 25 8.35 17.65 -26.78
N VAL A 26 7.95 16.66 -26.00
CA VAL A 26 8.86 15.63 -25.48
C VAL A 26 9.27 14.75 -26.66
N SER A 27 10.52 14.87 -27.08
CA SER A 27 11.13 13.99 -28.07
C SER A 27 11.19 12.56 -27.52
N SER A 28 10.48 11.64 -28.16
CA SER A 28 10.53 10.21 -27.87
C SER A 28 11.86 9.60 -28.33
N GLN A 29 12.90 9.70 -27.50
CA GLN A 29 14.07 8.83 -27.66
C GLN A 29 13.87 7.59 -26.80
N SER A 30 13.56 6.49 -27.49
CA SER A 30 13.46 5.15 -26.91
C SER A 30 14.85 4.72 -26.40
N PRO A 31 15.02 4.38 -25.11
CA PRO A 31 16.29 3.85 -24.64
C PRO A 31 16.47 2.44 -25.22
N ARG A 32 17.54 2.30 -26.01
CA ARG A 32 17.98 1.03 -26.57
C ARG A 32 18.20 0.01 -25.44
N SER A 33 17.71 -1.21 -25.71
CA SER A 33 17.96 -2.47 -25.03
C SER A 33 19.36 -2.59 -24.42
N GLY A 34 19.43 -3.02 -23.15
CA GLY A 34 20.67 -3.52 -22.54
C GLY A 34 20.93 -3.11 -21.08
N SER A 35 19.96 -3.18 -20.17
CA SER A 35 20.25 -3.05 -18.73
C SER A 35 20.29 -4.43 -18.08
N ALA A 36 21.44 -4.82 -17.52
CA ALA A 36 21.56 -5.97 -16.64
C ALA A 36 20.48 -5.88 -15.56
N ARG A 37 19.48 -6.77 -15.60
CA ARG A 37 18.37 -6.75 -14.64
C ARG A 37 18.95 -7.04 -13.25
N ASN A 38 19.00 -6.02 -12.40
CA ASN A 38 19.29 -6.20 -10.97
C ASN A 38 18.44 -7.36 -10.43
N PRO A 39 19.02 -8.23 -9.57
CA PRO A 39 18.27 -9.35 -9.02
C PRO A 39 17.05 -8.83 -8.25
N ARG A 40 15.86 -9.27 -8.65
CA ARG A 40 14.59 -8.90 -8.01
C ARG A 40 14.53 -9.47 -6.60
N MET A 41 14.16 -8.64 -5.63
CA MET A 41 14.05 -9.03 -4.23
C MET A 41 12.91 -10.05 -4.05
N PRO A 42 13.15 -11.20 -3.39
CA PRO A 42 12.12 -12.19 -3.12
C PRO A 42 11.13 -11.69 -2.07
N VAL A 43 9.85 -11.91 -2.33
CA VAL A 43 8.73 -11.47 -1.48
C VAL A 43 7.82 -12.64 -1.16
N ALA A 44 7.36 -12.70 0.10
CA ALA A 44 6.28 -13.58 0.52
C ALA A 44 4.94 -12.83 0.58
N VAL A 45 3.86 -13.48 0.17
CA VAL A 45 2.49 -12.97 0.34
C VAL A 45 1.73 -13.86 1.33
N LEU A 46 1.28 -13.29 2.44
CA LEU A 46 0.41 -13.97 3.40
C LEU A 46 -1.05 -13.78 3.04
N GLY A 47 -1.87 -14.82 3.21
CA GLY A 47 -3.28 -14.76 2.79
C GLY A 47 -3.42 -14.76 1.27
N ALA A 48 -2.47 -15.38 0.55
CA ALA A 48 -2.36 -15.29 -0.90
C ALA A 48 -3.59 -15.79 -1.66
N THR A 49 -4.43 -16.63 -1.07
CA THR A 49 -5.65 -17.16 -1.70
C THR A 49 -6.87 -16.24 -1.57
N GLY A 50 -6.86 -15.29 -0.62
CA GLY A 50 -7.93 -14.30 -0.45
C GLY A 50 -7.86 -13.19 -1.50
N ILE A 51 -8.92 -12.39 -1.63
CA ILE A 51 -9.03 -11.39 -2.71
C ILE A 51 -7.90 -10.35 -2.72
N VAL A 52 -7.50 -9.87 -1.54
CA VAL A 52 -6.37 -8.93 -1.39
C VAL A 52 -5.06 -9.63 -1.74
N GLY A 53 -4.87 -10.87 -1.29
CA GLY A 53 -3.70 -11.69 -1.63
C GLY A 53 -3.57 -11.94 -3.13
N GLN A 54 -4.67 -12.27 -3.81
CA GLN A 54 -4.71 -12.43 -5.27
C GLN A 54 -4.30 -11.13 -5.99
N ARG A 55 -4.74 -9.97 -5.47
CA ARG A 55 -4.34 -8.67 -6.03
C ARG A 55 -2.85 -8.42 -5.88
N LEU A 56 -2.29 -8.72 -4.70
CA LEU A 56 -0.84 -8.62 -4.47
C LEU A 56 -0.06 -9.57 -5.39
N VAL A 57 -0.51 -10.81 -5.55
CA VAL A 57 0.09 -11.78 -6.48
C VAL A 57 0.08 -11.26 -7.91
N ARG A 58 -1.05 -10.69 -8.38
CA ARG A 58 -1.14 -10.08 -9.71
C ARG A 58 -0.23 -8.85 -9.85
N MET A 59 -0.16 -7.98 -8.85
CA MET A 59 0.69 -6.78 -8.88
C MET A 59 2.19 -7.12 -8.86
N LEU A 60 2.58 -8.21 -8.21
CA LEU A 60 3.95 -8.70 -8.21
C LEU A 60 4.36 -9.36 -9.53
N ALA A 61 3.39 -9.77 -10.36
CA ALA A 61 3.66 -10.33 -11.68
C ALA A 61 4.29 -9.26 -12.58
N GLY A 62 5.56 -9.45 -12.92
CA GLY A 62 6.31 -8.49 -13.74
C GLY A 62 6.85 -7.27 -12.97
N HIS A 63 6.76 -7.23 -11.64
CA HIS A 63 7.28 -6.10 -10.87
C HIS A 63 8.79 -5.91 -11.12
N PRO A 64 9.28 -4.68 -11.35
CA PRO A 64 10.65 -4.43 -11.80
C PRO A 64 11.70 -4.82 -10.76
N SER A 65 11.40 -4.62 -9.47
CA SER A 65 12.34 -4.83 -8.37
C SER A 65 11.95 -5.96 -7.41
N LEU A 66 10.74 -6.50 -7.51
CA LEU A 66 10.21 -7.50 -6.58
C LEU A 66 9.83 -8.76 -7.35
N ARG A 67 10.00 -9.92 -6.74
CA ARG A 67 9.55 -11.19 -7.30
C ARG A 67 8.81 -11.97 -6.23
N LEU A 68 7.60 -12.40 -6.55
CA LEU A 68 6.88 -13.37 -5.73
C LEU A 68 7.69 -14.66 -5.61
N ALA A 69 8.07 -15.00 -4.39
CA ALA A 69 8.88 -16.18 -4.08
C ALA A 69 8.12 -17.19 -3.22
N GLU A 70 7.25 -16.71 -2.33
CA GLU A 70 6.49 -17.55 -1.41
C GLU A 70 5.02 -17.09 -1.36
N VAL A 71 4.10 -18.04 -1.41
CA VAL A 71 2.67 -17.81 -1.19
C VAL A 71 2.23 -18.60 0.04
N VAL A 72 1.59 -17.92 0.98
CA VAL A 72 1.22 -18.50 2.27
C VAL A 72 -0.30 -18.43 2.42
N ALA A 73 -0.90 -19.55 2.81
CA ALA A 73 -2.33 -19.66 3.05
C ALA A 73 -2.60 -20.61 4.24
N SER A 74 -3.86 -21.00 4.44
CA SER A 74 -4.23 -21.92 5.51
C SER A 74 -3.53 -23.28 5.38
N SER A 75 -3.35 -23.98 6.50
CA SER A 75 -2.69 -25.29 6.55
C SER A 75 -3.36 -26.34 5.64
N ARG A 76 -4.67 -26.20 5.37
CA ARG A 76 -5.42 -27.05 4.42
C ARG A 76 -4.91 -26.97 2.98
N SER A 77 -4.26 -25.87 2.62
CA SER A 77 -3.74 -25.61 1.28
C SER A 77 -2.26 -25.92 1.14
N ALA A 78 -1.56 -26.19 2.25
CA ALA A 78 -0.11 -26.34 2.28
C ALA A 78 0.37 -27.53 1.43
N GLY A 79 1.51 -27.36 0.76
CA GLY A 79 2.12 -28.35 -0.12
C GLY A 79 1.51 -28.47 -1.53
N ARG A 80 0.28 -28.00 -1.73
CA ARG A 80 -0.39 -27.98 -3.04
C ARG A 80 0.11 -26.81 -3.89
N ARG A 81 -0.01 -26.92 -5.22
CA ARG A 81 0.30 -25.79 -6.11
C ARG A 81 -0.73 -24.69 -5.93
N TYR A 82 -0.29 -23.45 -6.00
CA TYR A 82 -1.15 -22.29 -5.82
C TYR A 82 -2.36 -22.29 -6.76
N ALA A 83 -2.17 -22.63 -8.03
CA ALA A 83 -3.25 -22.72 -9.01
C ALA A 83 -4.33 -23.76 -8.66
N ASP A 84 -3.99 -24.80 -7.91
CA ASP A 84 -4.92 -25.88 -7.56
C ASP A 84 -5.79 -25.54 -6.34
N VAL A 85 -5.40 -24.53 -5.55
CA VAL A 85 -6.07 -24.16 -4.30
C VAL A 85 -6.77 -22.80 -4.36
N VAL A 86 -6.26 -21.88 -5.18
CA VAL A 86 -6.83 -20.54 -5.25
C VAL A 86 -8.12 -20.55 -6.06
N GLN A 87 -9.18 -20.00 -5.47
CA GLN A 87 -10.40 -19.64 -6.19
C GLN A 87 -10.19 -18.26 -6.83
N TRP A 88 -9.51 -18.24 -7.98
CA TRP A 88 -9.11 -17.00 -8.64
C TRP A 88 -10.32 -16.19 -9.11
N SER A 89 -10.49 -15.00 -8.56
CA SER A 89 -11.67 -14.15 -8.78
C SER A 89 -11.35 -12.85 -9.53
N LEU A 90 -10.07 -12.62 -9.87
CA LEU A 90 -9.66 -11.44 -10.64
C LEU A 90 -9.79 -11.68 -12.14
N THR A 91 -10.00 -10.62 -12.90
CA THR A 91 -10.02 -10.68 -14.37
C THR A 91 -8.70 -11.19 -14.94
N GLY A 92 -8.79 -12.10 -15.91
CA GLY A 92 -7.65 -12.77 -16.55
C GLY A 92 -7.00 -13.85 -15.69
N ASP A 93 -6.03 -14.56 -16.24
CA ASP A 93 -5.52 -15.80 -15.64
C ASP A 93 -4.59 -15.58 -14.43
N ILE A 94 -4.38 -16.65 -13.67
CA ILE A 94 -3.37 -16.69 -12.60
C ILE A 94 -1.99 -16.47 -13.24
N PRO A 95 -1.16 -15.54 -12.74
CA PRO A 95 0.17 -15.33 -13.29
C PRO A 95 1.03 -16.61 -13.24
N ASP A 96 1.73 -16.93 -14.33
CA ASP A 96 2.62 -18.12 -14.41
C ASP A 96 3.67 -18.15 -13.31
N THR A 97 4.16 -16.97 -12.91
CA THR A 97 5.12 -16.80 -11.81
C THR A 97 4.58 -17.25 -10.45
N ALA A 98 3.26 -17.37 -10.31
CA ALA A 98 2.58 -17.78 -9.08
C ALA A 98 1.97 -19.18 -9.18
N ALA A 99 1.41 -19.54 -10.35
CA ALA A 99 0.61 -20.75 -10.54
C ALA A 99 1.28 -22.04 -10.03
N GLY A 100 2.57 -22.19 -10.30
CA GLY A 100 3.35 -23.37 -9.91
C GLY A 100 3.95 -23.34 -8.50
N LEU A 101 3.83 -22.24 -7.75
CA LEU A 101 4.43 -22.14 -6.42
C LEU A 101 3.73 -23.08 -5.43
N PRO A 102 4.49 -23.85 -4.62
CA PRO A 102 3.90 -24.62 -3.53
C PRO A 102 3.43 -23.66 -2.44
N VAL A 103 2.19 -23.86 -2.00
CA VAL A 103 1.61 -23.07 -0.92
C VAL A 103 2.21 -23.49 0.40
N ARG A 104 2.60 -22.50 1.21
CA ARG A 104 3.14 -22.70 2.55
C ARG A 104 2.05 -22.45 3.59
N ALA A 105 2.12 -23.13 4.72
CA ALA A 105 1.16 -22.93 5.80
C ALA A 105 1.48 -21.62 6.55
N VAL A 106 0.43 -20.95 7.05
CA VAL A 106 0.60 -19.91 8.07
C VAL A 106 1.38 -20.48 9.26
N GLY A 107 2.44 -19.78 9.66
CA GLY A 107 3.37 -20.22 10.71
C GLY A 107 4.64 -20.91 10.19
N ASP A 108 4.70 -21.31 8.91
CA ASP A 108 5.92 -21.85 8.33
C ASP A 108 7.03 -20.79 8.30
N ARG A 109 8.27 -21.20 8.62
CA ARG A 109 9.45 -20.34 8.53
C ARG A 109 9.64 -19.83 7.10
N LEU A 110 9.57 -18.53 6.89
CA LEU A 110 9.73 -17.89 5.57
C LEU A 110 11.21 -17.67 5.25
N ARG A 111 11.54 -17.61 3.96
CA ARG A 111 12.88 -17.26 3.48
C ARG A 111 12.96 -15.80 3.02
N SER A 112 11.85 -15.26 2.54
CA SER A 112 11.75 -13.90 2.00
C SER A 112 11.88 -12.88 3.11
N ARG A 113 12.75 -11.88 2.93
CA ARG A 113 12.91 -10.79 3.90
C ARG A 113 11.68 -9.88 3.92
N LEU A 114 11.14 -9.55 2.75
CA LEU A 114 9.95 -8.72 2.61
C LEU A 114 8.70 -9.60 2.56
N VAL A 115 7.71 -9.26 3.38
CA VAL A 115 6.45 -9.98 3.53
C VAL A 115 5.30 -9.00 3.35
N LEU A 116 4.39 -9.28 2.43
CA LEU A 116 3.16 -8.54 2.25
C LEU A 116 2.02 -9.33 2.92
N SER A 117 1.43 -8.77 3.97
CA SER A 117 0.39 -9.45 4.74
C SER A 117 -1.00 -9.02 4.29
N ALA A 118 -1.76 -9.95 3.72
CA ALA A 118 -3.18 -9.81 3.42
C ALA A 118 -4.04 -10.69 4.34
N LEU A 119 -3.63 -10.84 5.60
CA LEU A 119 -4.31 -11.68 6.57
C LEU A 119 -5.50 -10.97 7.24
N PRO A 120 -6.51 -11.73 7.70
CA PRO A 120 -7.51 -11.20 8.61
C PRO A 120 -6.87 -10.71 9.92
N ARG A 121 -7.45 -9.67 10.52
CA ARG A 121 -6.96 -9.03 11.76
C ARG A 121 -6.63 -10.05 12.86
N ALA A 122 -7.51 -11.03 13.09
CA ALA A 122 -7.37 -12.01 14.15
C ALA A 122 -6.08 -12.85 14.03
N VAL A 123 -5.70 -13.20 12.80
CA VAL A 123 -4.48 -13.99 12.54
C VAL A 123 -3.25 -13.09 12.48
N ALA A 124 -3.38 -11.91 11.88
CA ALA A 124 -2.31 -10.93 11.73
C ALA A 124 -1.71 -10.47 13.06
N THR A 125 -2.54 -10.32 14.09
CA THR A 125 -2.15 -9.68 15.37
C THR A 125 -0.92 -10.32 16.02
N ASP A 126 -0.84 -11.65 16.04
CA ASP A 126 0.29 -12.35 16.65
C ASP A 126 1.34 -12.71 15.60
N LEU A 127 0.91 -13.22 14.44
CA LEU A 127 1.82 -13.72 13.40
C LEU A 127 2.73 -12.62 12.85
N GLU A 128 2.21 -11.41 12.61
CA GLU A 128 3.03 -10.32 12.07
C GLU A 128 4.12 -9.90 13.06
N LEU A 129 3.81 -9.89 14.36
CA LEU A 129 4.78 -9.61 15.42
C LEU A 129 5.86 -10.69 15.51
N ASP A 130 5.51 -11.96 15.33
CA ASP A 130 6.48 -13.05 15.32
C ASP A 130 7.40 -12.99 14.11
N LEU A 131 6.88 -12.63 12.94
CA LEU A 131 7.68 -12.45 11.73
C LEU A 131 8.69 -11.31 11.88
N VAL A 132 8.29 -10.16 12.42
CA VAL A 132 9.23 -9.05 12.62
C VAL A 132 10.27 -9.36 13.69
N ARG A 133 9.91 -10.09 14.75
CA ARG A 133 10.86 -10.60 15.74
C ARG A 133 11.88 -11.57 15.14
N ALA A 134 11.48 -12.32 14.11
CA ALA A 134 12.33 -13.22 13.33
C ALA A 134 13.17 -12.50 12.24
N GLY A 135 13.08 -11.17 12.14
CA GLY A 135 13.90 -10.37 11.23
C GLY A 135 13.26 -10.08 9.86
N HIS A 136 11.96 -10.35 9.69
CA HIS A 136 11.23 -10.01 8.48
C HIS A 136 10.75 -8.56 8.47
N VAL A 137 10.68 -7.96 7.29
CA VAL A 137 10.02 -6.68 7.05
C VAL A 137 8.60 -6.98 6.57
N VAL A 138 7.60 -6.59 7.36
CA VAL A 138 6.19 -6.86 7.09
C VAL A 138 5.49 -5.56 6.70
N CYS A 139 4.91 -5.54 5.50
CA CYS A 139 3.96 -4.53 5.05
C CYS A 139 2.55 -5.11 5.17
N SER A 140 1.77 -4.62 6.13
CA SER A 140 0.48 -5.19 6.49
C SER A 140 -0.70 -4.40 5.93
N ASN A 141 -1.64 -5.15 5.34
CA ASN A 141 -2.99 -4.67 5.00
C ASN A 141 -3.99 -4.86 6.16
N ALA A 142 -3.60 -5.53 7.25
CA ALA A 142 -4.48 -5.79 8.37
C ALA A 142 -4.65 -4.55 9.25
N SER A 143 -5.80 -4.45 9.94
CA SER A 143 -6.06 -3.36 10.89
C SER A 143 -5.40 -3.55 12.25
N ALA A 144 -4.74 -4.69 12.49
CA ALA A 144 -4.27 -5.12 13.81
C ALA A 144 -3.34 -4.11 14.49
N HIS A 145 -2.44 -3.47 13.73
CA HIS A 145 -1.37 -2.66 14.28
C HIS A 145 -1.40 -1.18 13.86
N ARG A 146 -2.46 -0.74 13.17
CA ARG A 146 -2.59 0.63 12.64
C ARG A 146 -2.52 1.73 13.71
N GLN A 147 -2.88 1.40 14.95
CA GLN A 147 -2.94 2.33 16.08
C GLN A 147 -1.72 2.25 17.01
N ARG A 148 -0.72 1.43 16.67
CA ARG A 148 0.51 1.35 17.47
C ARG A 148 1.39 2.56 17.24
N ALA A 149 1.86 3.19 18.31
CA ALA A 149 2.70 4.39 18.23
C ALA A 149 4.05 4.16 17.54
N ASP A 150 4.58 2.94 17.56
CA ASP A 150 5.84 2.55 16.91
C ASP A 150 5.65 2.04 15.47
N VAL A 151 4.41 1.85 15.01
CA VAL A 151 4.11 1.34 13.66
C VAL A 151 3.61 2.47 12.78
N PRO A 152 4.32 2.83 11.70
CA PRO A 152 3.84 3.85 10.79
C PRO A 152 2.63 3.35 9.98
N LEU A 153 1.65 4.24 9.82
CA LEU A 153 0.49 4.08 8.97
C LEU A 153 0.72 4.88 7.69
N ILE A 154 1.13 4.22 6.61
CA ILE A 154 1.68 4.89 5.43
C ILE A 154 0.65 4.98 4.30
N VAL A 155 0.42 6.20 3.83
CA VAL A 155 -0.03 6.52 2.48
C VAL A 155 1.19 7.09 1.73
N PRO A 156 1.78 6.37 0.77
CA PRO A 156 3.05 6.75 0.16
C PRO A 156 3.09 8.20 -0.36
N ASP A 157 2.01 8.69 -0.97
CA ASP A 157 1.93 10.03 -1.54
C ASP A 157 1.70 11.16 -0.51
N ILE A 158 1.45 10.82 0.76
CA ILE A 158 1.14 11.79 1.82
C ILE A 158 2.23 11.84 2.88
N ASN A 159 2.60 10.68 3.44
CA ASN A 159 3.44 10.61 4.64
C ASN A 159 4.54 9.55 4.54
N ALA A 160 5.16 9.37 3.37
CA ALA A 160 6.29 8.45 3.19
C ALA A 160 7.46 8.69 4.18
N GLY A 161 7.67 9.94 4.63
CA GLY A 161 8.68 10.28 5.63
C GLY A 161 8.48 9.61 6.99
N ASP A 162 7.24 9.25 7.34
CA ASP A 162 6.94 8.53 8.59
C ASP A 162 7.55 7.12 8.61
N LEU A 163 8.02 6.61 7.47
CA LEU A 163 8.70 5.34 7.38
C LEU A 163 9.94 5.29 8.29
N ASP A 164 10.59 6.42 8.58
CA ASP A 164 11.74 6.46 9.50
C ASP A 164 11.40 6.00 10.92
N ARG A 165 10.11 6.02 11.32
CA ARG A 165 9.64 5.49 12.60
C ARG A 165 9.90 4.00 12.76
N ILE A 166 10.12 3.24 11.68
CA ILE A 166 10.50 1.83 11.80
C ILE A 166 11.80 1.66 12.60
N ARG A 167 12.69 2.67 12.62
CA ARG A 167 13.98 2.61 13.31
C ARG A 167 13.83 2.57 14.83
N SER A 168 12.71 3.05 15.39
CA SER A 168 12.43 2.99 16.82
C SER A 168 11.78 1.68 17.26
N GLN A 169 11.41 0.81 16.32
CA GLN A 169 10.78 -0.46 16.64
C GLN A 169 11.77 -1.41 17.32
N PRO A 170 11.34 -2.17 18.35
CA PRO A 170 12.25 -2.97 19.17
C PRO A 170 12.91 -4.13 18.40
N TRP A 171 12.38 -4.51 17.24
CA TRP A 171 12.90 -5.55 16.36
C TRP A 171 13.78 -5.02 15.21
N PHE A 172 13.92 -3.69 15.06
CA PHE A 172 14.66 -3.08 13.95
C PHE A 172 16.14 -3.47 13.92
N ALA A 173 16.79 -3.47 15.09
CA ALA A 173 18.20 -3.88 15.21
C ALA A 173 18.45 -5.34 14.80
N ARG A 174 17.41 -6.19 14.81
CA ARG A 174 17.46 -7.59 14.34
C ARG A 174 17.07 -7.74 12.86
N GLY A 175 16.85 -6.62 12.17
CA GLY A 175 16.52 -6.56 10.75
C GLY A 175 15.02 -6.58 10.43
N GLY A 176 14.15 -6.73 11.43
CA GLY A 176 12.71 -6.74 11.25
C GLY A 176 12.11 -5.34 11.19
N ALA A 177 10.92 -5.20 10.60
CA ALA A 177 10.16 -3.95 10.64
C ALA A 177 8.68 -4.22 10.34
N LEU A 178 7.78 -3.45 10.94
CA LEU A 178 6.35 -3.51 10.66
C LEU A 178 5.87 -2.16 10.13
N VAL A 179 5.16 -2.18 9.01
CA VAL A 179 4.51 -1.00 8.42
C VAL A 179 3.08 -1.40 8.09
N THR A 180 2.13 -0.49 8.30
CA THR A 180 0.73 -0.72 7.94
C THR A 180 0.27 0.27 6.87
N ASN A 181 -0.65 -0.16 6.01
CA ASN A 181 -1.43 0.76 5.20
C ASN A 181 -2.78 1.07 5.88
N PRO A 182 -3.45 2.19 5.53
CA PRO A 182 -4.76 2.50 6.10
C PRO A 182 -5.87 1.67 5.47
N ASN A 183 -7.08 1.87 6.00
CA ASN A 183 -8.29 1.38 5.36
C ASN A 183 -8.41 1.96 3.94
N CYS A 184 -8.87 1.15 2.98
CA CYS A 184 -9.01 1.54 1.58
C CYS A 184 -9.88 2.79 1.37
N VAL A 185 -10.92 2.99 2.18
CA VAL A 185 -11.79 4.17 2.14
C VAL A 185 -11.02 5.43 2.50
N VAL A 186 -10.17 5.33 3.53
CA VAL A 186 -9.40 6.47 4.04
C VAL A 186 -8.36 6.92 3.03
N VAL A 187 -7.80 6.03 2.20
CA VAL A 187 -6.79 6.40 1.19
C VAL A 187 -7.32 7.48 0.25
N GLY A 188 -8.51 7.28 -0.33
CA GLY A 188 -9.08 8.24 -1.29
C GLY A 188 -9.38 9.59 -0.66
N VAL A 189 -9.97 9.58 0.55
CA VAL A 189 -10.27 10.78 1.33
C VAL A 189 -8.98 11.52 1.70
N ALA A 190 -8.00 10.81 2.26
CA ALA A 190 -6.74 11.41 2.71
C ALA A 190 -5.98 12.04 1.55
N LEU A 191 -5.95 11.40 0.37
CA LEU A 191 -5.31 11.97 -0.82
C LEU A 191 -5.98 13.28 -1.27
N ALA A 192 -7.31 13.33 -1.22
CA ALA A 192 -8.07 14.54 -1.56
C ALA A 192 -7.87 15.67 -0.54
N LEU A 193 -7.82 15.34 0.75
CA LEU A 193 -7.73 16.32 1.83
C LEU A 193 -6.29 16.80 2.11
N ALA A 194 -5.28 15.97 1.88
CA ALA A 194 -3.88 16.30 2.15
C ALA A 194 -3.39 17.66 1.58
N PRO A 195 -3.69 18.04 0.31
CA PRO A 195 -3.28 19.36 -0.18
C PRO A 195 -4.04 20.52 0.49
N ILE A 196 -5.31 20.32 0.86
CA ILE A 196 -6.13 21.33 1.55
C ILE A 196 -5.59 21.54 2.95
N GLU A 197 -5.36 20.46 3.69
CA GLU A 197 -4.78 20.49 5.04
C GLU A 197 -3.45 21.23 5.07
N ARG A 198 -2.53 20.91 4.14
CA ARG A 198 -1.21 21.57 4.10
C ARG A 198 -1.25 23.06 3.77
N SER A 199 -2.28 23.51 3.06
CA SER A 199 -2.35 24.89 2.55
C SER A 199 -3.23 25.80 3.39
N PHE A 200 -4.27 25.24 4.01
CA PHE A 200 -5.35 26.00 4.65
C PHE A 200 -5.72 25.48 6.04
N GLY A 201 -5.33 24.24 6.39
CA GLY A 201 -5.85 23.53 7.56
C GLY A 201 -7.30 23.08 7.40
N ILE A 202 -7.69 22.07 8.17
CA ILE A 202 -9.05 21.53 8.23
C ILE A 202 -9.44 21.39 9.69
N GLU A 203 -10.53 22.07 10.09
CA GLU A 203 -11.10 21.92 11.44
C GLU A 203 -12.08 20.75 11.52
N GLU A 204 -12.87 20.54 10.46
CA GLU A 204 -13.90 19.50 10.40
C GLU A 204 -14.09 18.97 8.97
N ALA A 205 -14.38 17.66 8.85
CA ALA A 205 -14.78 17.04 7.60
C ALA A 205 -15.92 16.03 7.84
N THR A 206 -17.03 16.20 7.12
CA THR A 206 -18.14 15.24 7.09
C THR A 206 -18.09 14.44 5.78
N LEU A 207 -18.15 13.12 5.87
CA LEU A 207 -17.91 12.21 4.75
C LEU A 207 -19.01 11.16 4.66
N VAL A 208 -19.46 10.87 3.43
CA VAL A 208 -20.36 9.76 3.11
C VAL A 208 -19.70 8.91 2.03
N THR A 209 -19.65 7.60 2.21
CA THR A 209 -18.90 6.70 1.33
C THR A 209 -19.81 5.61 0.77
N LEU A 210 -19.76 5.41 -0.54
CA LEU A 210 -20.42 4.30 -1.22
C LEU A 210 -19.35 3.27 -1.58
N GLN A 211 -19.34 2.14 -0.87
CA GLN A 211 -18.26 1.16 -0.96
C GLN A 211 -18.67 -0.05 -1.82
N ALA A 212 -17.74 -0.50 -2.66
CA ALA A 212 -17.90 -1.75 -3.39
C ALA A 212 -17.79 -2.97 -2.44
N LEU A 213 -18.52 -4.04 -2.77
CA LEU A 213 -18.52 -5.30 -2.00
C LEU A 213 -17.14 -5.98 -1.94
N SER A 214 -16.26 -5.70 -2.90
CA SER A 214 -14.93 -6.34 -3.01
C SER A 214 -13.97 -5.99 -1.86
N GLY A 215 -14.31 -5.01 -1.02
CA GLY A 215 -13.50 -4.60 0.15
C GLY A 215 -13.98 -5.15 1.49
N ALA A 216 -15.09 -5.89 1.52
CA ALA A 216 -15.69 -6.48 2.73
C ALA A 216 -15.03 -7.81 3.12
#